data_AF-A0A1G6VRA8-F1
#
_entry.id   AF-A0A1G6VRA8-F1
#
_cell.length_a   1.000
_cell.length_b   1.000
_cell.length_c   1.000
_cell.angle_alpha   90.00
_cell.angle_beta   90.00
_cell.angle_gamma   90.00
#
_symmetry.space_group_name_H-M   'P 1'
#
loop_
_entity.id
_entity.type
_entity.pdbx_description
1 polymer ?
#
loop_
_entity_poly.entity_id
_entity_poly.type
_entity_poly.pdbx_seq_one_letter_code
_entity_poly.pdbx_strand_id
1 'polypeptide(L)' 'MDVLTGRLRSGWSGLRWFLRGVLGGSAYDGYLAWHARHGHGAPMGPAEYWRSRTDHQEAHPEGRCC' A
#
# COMPACT_ATOMS: atom_id res chain seq x y z
N MET A 1 -26.23 -17.24 -17.04
CA MET A 1 -25.00 -16.51 -17.44
C MET A 1 -24.20 -16.14 -16.19
N ASP A 2 -24.08 -17.08 -15.22
CA ASP A 2 -23.73 -16.74 -13.83
C ASP A 2 -22.40 -17.33 -13.37
N VAL A 3 -21.94 -18.39 -14.06
CA VAL A 3 -20.67 -19.08 -13.75
C VAL A 3 -19.45 -18.27 -14.20
N LEU A 4 -19.60 -17.48 -15.27
CA LEU A 4 -18.57 -16.57 -15.79
C LEU A 4 -18.30 -15.43 -14.80
N THR A 5 -19.35 -14.85 -14.22
CA THR A 5 -19.26 -13.77 -13.22
C THR A 5 -18.56 -14.23 -11.93
N GLY A 6 -18.82 -15.46 -11.48
CA GLY A 6 -18.16 -16.02 -10.28
C GLY A 6 -16.66 -16.23 -10.46
N ARG A 7 -16.23 -16.74 -11.62
CA ARG A 7 -14.79 -16.91 -11.95
C ARG A 7 -14.10 -15.58 -12.22
N LEU A 8 -14.78 -14.64 -12.88
CA LEU A 8 -14.28 -13.28 -13.07
C LEU A 8 -14.09 -12.57 -11.72
N ARG A 9 -15.00 -12.76 -10.75
CA ARG A 9 -14.89 -12.16 -9.41
C ARG A 9 -13.74 -12.75 -8.58
N SER A 10 -13.47 -14.06 -8.71
CA SER A 10 -12.33 -14.67 -8.02
C SER A 10 -10.99 -14.25 -8.65
N GLY A 11 -10.92 -14.21 -9.99
CA GLY A 11 -9.76 -13.70 -10.72
C GLY A 11 -9.50 -12.21 -10.48
N TRP A 12 -10.55 -11.40 -10.35
CA TRP A 12 -10.46 -9.97 -10.05
C TRP A 12 -9.86 -9.70 -8.66
N SER A 13 -10.17 -10.55 -7.68
CA SER A 13 -9.64 -10.40 -6.32
C SER A 13 -8.14 -10.71 -6.28
N GLY A 14 -7.71 -11.75 -6.99
CA GLY A 14 -6.29 -12.09 -7.17
C GLY A 14 -5.52 -11.04 -7.95
N LEU A 15 -6.11 -10.53 -9.04
CA LEU A 15 -5.51 -9.45 -9.84
C LEU A 15 -5.41 -8.15 -9.03
N ARG A 16 -6.43 -7.80 -8.25
CA ARG A 16 -6.42 -6.62 -7.38
C ARG A 16 -5.38 -6.76 -6.26
N TRP A 17 -5.22 -7.95 -5.67
CA TRP A 17 -4.16 -8.23 -4.69
C TRP A 17 -2.78 -8.11 -5.34
N PHE A 18 -2.59 -8.71 -6.53
CA PHE A 18 -1.35 -8.67 -7.28
C PHE A 18 -0.98 -7.23 -7.69
N LEU A 19 -1.92 -6.47 -8.25
CA LEU A 19 -1.72 -5.06 -8.59
C LEU A 19 -1.45 -4.21 -7.34
N ARG A 20 -2.08 -4.51 -6.20
CA ARG A 20 -1.81 -3.81 -4.92
C ARG A 20 -0.43 -4.17 -4.34
N GLY A 21 0.07 -5.38 -4.60
CA GLY A 21 1.45 -5.77 -4.29
C GLY A 21 2.47 -5.11 -5.23
N VAL A 22 2.26 -5.21 -6.54
CA VAL A 22 3.20 -4.76 -7.59
C VAL A 22 3.25 -3.24 -7.74
N LEU A 23 2.11 -2.54 -7.67
CA LEU A 23 2.06 -1.08 -7.82
C LEU A 23 2.34 -0.34 -6.50
N GLY A 24 2.71 -1.04 -5.42
CA GLY A 24 2.93 -0.41 -4.11
C GLY A 24 1.66 0.15 -3.45
N GLY A 25 0.48 -0.18 -3.97
CA GLY A 25 -0.80 0.26 -3.39
C GLY A 25 -1.06 -0.26 -1.97
N SER A 26 -0.27 -1.22 -1.51
CA SER A 26 -0.29 -1.82 -0.17
C SER A 26 0.66 -1.13 0.83
N ALA A 27 1.35 -0.05 0.44
CA ALA A 27 2.32 0.61 1.32
C ALA A 27 1.70 1.15 2.62
N TYR A 28 0.43 1.60 2.58
CA TYR A 28 -0.29 2.03 3.78
C TYR A 28 -0.73 0.83 4.65
N ASP A 29 -1.19 -0.26 4.03
CA ASP A 29 -1.54 -1.49 4.75
C ASP A 29 -0.32 -2.08 5.46
N GLY A 30 0.86 -2.05 4.81
CA GLY A 30 2.14 -2.42 5.41
C GLY A 30 2.53 -1.53 6.58
N TYR A 31 2.32 -0.22 6.46
CA TYR A 31 2.50 0.72 7.57
C TYR A 31 1.58 0.38 8.75
N LEU A 32 0.29 0.13 8.51
CA LEU A 32 -0.65 -0.27 9.56
C LEU A 32 -0.25 -1.59 10.21
N ALA A 33 0.19 -2.58 9.44
CA ALA A 33 0.67 -3.86 9.96
C ALA A 33 1.93 -3.69 10.83
N TRP A 34 2.87 -2.85 10.41
CA TRP A 34 4.05 -2.51 11.22
C TRP A 34 3.67 -1.75 12.48
N HIS A 35 2.78 -0.75 12.36
CA HIS A 35 2.29 0.06 13.46
C HIS A 35 1.47 -0.76 14.47
N ALA A 36 0.70 -1.75 14.03
CA ALA A 36 -0.02 -2.65 14.91
C ALA A 36 0.93 -3.52 15.76
N ARG A 37 2.16 -3.78 15.27
CA ARG A 37 3.15 -4.61 15.95
C ARG A 37 4.13 -3.81 16.82
N HIS A 38 4.44 -2.58 16.43
CA HIS A 38 5.53 -1.79 17.04
C HIS A 38 5.14 -0.33 17.33
N GLY A 39 3.98 0.12 16.87
CA GLY A 39 3.52 1.50 17.04
C GLY A 39 2.98 1.75 18.44
N HIS A 40 3.26 2.94 18.97
CA HIS A 40 2.66 3.44 20.18
C HIS A 40 1.69 4.58 19.82
N GLY A 41 0.45 4.48 20.29
CA GLY A 41 -0.59 5.49 20.02
C GLY A 41 -1.45 5.19 18.79
N ALA A 42 -2.07 6.23 18.24
CA ALA A 42 -2.93 6.11 17.07
C ALA A 42 -2.11 6.16 15.77
N PRO A 43 -2.43 5.31 14.76
CA PRO A 43 -1.75 5.36 13.48
C PRO A 43 -2.07 6.65 12.73
N MET A 44 -1.12 7.10 11.90
CA MET A 44 -1.31 8.23 11.00
C MET A 44 -2.41 7.95 9.98
N GLY A 45 -3.13 9.00 9.61
CA GLY A 45 -4.12 8.95 8.54
C GLY A 45 -3.47 8.68 7.17
N PRO A 46 -4.23 8.20 6.17
CA PRO A 46 -3.69 7.87 4.85
C PRO A 46 -3.01 9.07 4.16
N ALA A 47 -3.64 10.25 4.20
CA ALA A 47 -3.10 11.45 3.56
C ALA A 47 -1.79 11.92 4.20
N GLU A 48 -1.70 11.80 5.53
CA GLU A 48 -0.53 12.18 6.31
C GLU A 48 0.64 11.21 6.07
N TYR A 49 0.35 9.91 5.99
CA TYR A 49 1.33 8.91 5.58
C TYR A 49 1.93 9.21 4.20
N TRP A 50 1.09 9.52 3.21
CA TRP A 50 1.58 9.82 1.87
C TRP A 50 2.40 11.11 1.80
N ARG A 51 2.00 12.14 2.56
CA ARG A 51 2.81 13.36 2.71
C ARG A 51 4.17 13.06 3.33
N SER A 52 4.19 12.44 4.50
CA SER A 52 5.43 12.08 5.21
C SER A 52 6.37 11.24 4.34
N ARG A 53 5.82 10.30 3.55
CA ARG A 53 6.60 9.49 2.61
C ARG A 53 7.22 10.30 1.48
N THR A 54 6.50 11.29 0.94
CA THR A 54 7.03 12.20 -0.07
C THR A 54 8.07 13.14 0.53
N ASP A 55 7.78 13.72 1.69
CA ASP A 55 8.69 14.62 2.41
C ASP A 55 10.01 13.91 2.74
N HIS A 56 9.95 12.65 3.17
CA HIS A 56 11.13 11.83 3.39
C HIS A 56 11.92 11.60 2.10
N GLN A 57 11.25 11.32 0.98
CA GLN A 57 11.93 11.19 -0.31
C GLN A 57 12.53 12.51 -0.79
N GLU A 58 11.92 13.64 -0.50
CA GLU A 58 12.44 14.98 -0.82
C GLU A 58 13.67 15.32 0.03
N ALA A 59 13.59 15.08 1.34
CA ALA A 59 14.66 15.32 2.29
C ALA A 59 15.88 14.40 2.11
N HIS A 60 15.69 13.23 1.52
CA HIS A 60 16.73 12.22 1.30
C HIS A 60 17.03 12.01 -0.20
N PRO A 61 17.65 12.99 -0.89
CA PRO A 61 17.97 12.89 -2.30
C PRO A 61 19.10 11.89 -2.61
N GLU A 62 19.79 11.34 -1.60
CA GLU A 62 20.90 10.39 -1.76
C GLU A 62 20.54 9.13 -2.57
N GLY A 63 19.26 8.80 -2.73
CA GLY A 63 18.78 7.71 -3.60
C GLY A 63 18.61 8.08 -5.08
N ARG A 64 18.85 9.34 -5.49
CA ARG A 64 18.54 9.86 -6.85
C ARG A 64 19.73 9.94 -7.80
N CYS A 65 20.94 9.68 -7.33
CA CYS A 65 22.14 9.73 -8.16
C CYS A 65 22.90 8.42 -8.03
N CYS A 66 22.47 7.42 -8.82
CA CYS A 66 23.24 6.33 -9.41
C CYS A 66 22.36 5.64 -10.46
#